data_AF-A0A3L7E3M1-F1
#
_entry.id   AF-A0A3L7E3M1-F1
#
_cell.length_a   1.000
_cell.length_b   1.000
_cell.length_c   1.000
_cell.angle_alpha   90.00
_cell.angle_beta   90.00
_cell.angle_gamma   90.00
#
_symmetry.space_group_name_H-M   'P 1'
#
loop_
_entity.id
_entity.type
_entity.pdbx_description
1 polymer ?
#
loop_
_entity_poly.entity_id
_entity_poly.type
_entity_poly.pdbx_seq_one_letter_code
_entity_poly.pdbx_strand_id
1 'polypeptide(L)'
;MKFVVKFFSEIAIKSKPVRRRLVAQLHENLKSVLREFDPDIQVQKAWDKLLVETALEDPAQVQRMVEAMRNTAGITYVLEVVECPLPALDDIVDRVLPIYGPRLPGKTFAVRCKRTGNHDFTSVDVERTVGAALLAQTGAAGVKLKHPDVQVELEISKKTMFVIGRRHRGLGGYPVGSVDPVLSLISGGFDSPVASYLTMKRGMRTHFLFFNLGGRDHEIGVKEVALYLWQKYGCNQRVLFISVPFEEVVAELLTRVQDSQMGVILKRMMLRVADRIARDLEIDALVTGEAVAQVSSQTVRNLAVIDEVSESLVLRPLVASDKEDIVRLANAIGTGEFAANMPEYCGVISVNPTTRARLDRVRAEEARFDMEILDRALAGATRTRIDRLAEEDIQRTEVEVLSVPLAECVIIDIRHPDEEELAPLDVHVPVAKIPFYQLHSKAAGLSPDTTYMLYCGKGVMSRLHASHLVESGLPRVKVYAP
;
A
#
# COMPACT_ATOMS: atom_id res chain seq x y z
N MET A 1 -6.61 10.09 22.93
CA MET A 1 -5.18 9.73 22.87
C MET A 1 -4.36 10.75 22.07
N LYS A 2 -3.03 10.82 22.27
CA LYS A 2 -2.14 11.71 21.50
C LYS A 2 -0.99 10.92 20.86
N PHE A 3 -0.63 11.31 19.64
CA PHE A 3 0.49 10.75 18.90
C PHE A 3 1.41 11.85 18.39
N VAL A 4 2.71 11.56 18.41
CA VAL A 4 3.74 12.37 17.77
C VAL A 4 4.23 11.65 16.53
N VAL A 5 4.01 12.25 15.37
CA VAL A 5 4.49 11.75 14.08
C VAL A 5 5.80 12.45 13.74
N LYS A 6 6.89 11.68 13.69
CA LYS A 6 8.23 12.17 13.33
C LYS A 6 8.47 11.98 11.83
N PHE A 7 8.89 13.06 11.17
CA PHE A 7 9.17 13.09 9.74
C PHE A 7 10.28 12.12 9.34
N PHE A 8 10.27 11.68 8.09
CA PHE A 8 11.41 11.01 7.48
C PHE A 8 12.68 11.88 7.52
N SER A 9 13.83 11.28 7.83
CA SER A 9 15.08 12.04 8.00
C SER A 9 15.47 12.84 6.76
N GLU A 10 15.21 12.32 5.56
CA GLU A 10 15.46 13.06 4.31
C GLU A 10 14.57 14.31 4.15
N ILE A 11 13.40 14.36 4.80
CA ILE A 11 12.53 15.56 4.81
C ILE A 11 13.15 16.65 5.70
N ALA A 12 13.73 16.24 6.84
CA ALA A 12 14.29 17.18 7.82
C ALA A 12 15.51 17.96 7.30
N ILE A 13 16.28 17.38 6.38
CA ILE A 13 17.48 17.99 5.78
C ILE A 13 17.16 18.92 4.59
N LYS A 14 15.91 18.99 4.11
CA LYS A 14 15.54 19.85 2.97
C LYS A 14 15.53 21.34 3.37
N SER A 15 15.69 22.21 2.37
CA SER A 15 15.55 23.66 2.56
C SER A 15 14.17 24.00 3.15
N LYS A 16 14.09 25.12 3.89
CA LYS A 16 12.86 25.53 4.57
C LYS A 16 11.62 25.56 3.65
N PRO A 17 11.67 26.09 2.41
CA PRO A 17 10.51 26.09 1.51
C PRO A 17 10.07 24.69 1.09
N VAL A 18 11.02 23.82 0.74
CA VAL A 18 10.75 22.44 0.32
C VAL A 18 10.19 21.64 1.48
N ARG A 19 10.82 21.72 2.65
CA ARG A 19 10.32 21.06 3.87
C ARG A 19 8.90 21.49 4.20
N ARG A 20 8.59 22.79 4.12
CA ARG A 20 7.22 23.30 4.36
C ARG A 20 6.20 22.67 3.41
N ARG A 21 6.52 22.54 2.12
CA ARG A 21 5.65 21.87 1.13
C ARG A 21 5.44 20.40 1.46
N LEU A 22 6.51 19.67 1.78
CA LEU A 22 6.44 18.25 2.15
C LEU A 22 5.60 18.05 3.42
N VAL A 23 5.83 18.85 4.45
CA VAL A 23 5.07 18.77 5.72
C VAL A 23 3.60 19.11 5.51
N ALA A 24 3.29 20.08 4.64
CA ALA A 24 1.91 20.39 4.28
C ALA A 24 1.23 19.20 3.58
N GLN A 25 1.89 18.55 2.62
CA GLN A 25 1.36 17.36 1.95
C GLN A 25 1.16 16.20 2.93
N LEU A 26 2.13 15.94 3.82
CA LEU A 26 2.01 14.89 4.83
C LEU A 26 0.83 15.13 5.77
N HIS A 27 0.63 16.38 6.18
CA HIS A 27 -0.51 16.78 7.00
C HIS A 27 -1.83 16.48 6.29
N GLU A 28 -1.99 16.83 5.01
CA GLU A 28 -3.21 16.51 4.25
C GLU A 28 -3.40 15.01 4.06
N ASN A 29 -2.32 14.26 3.78
CA ASN A 29 -2.38 12.80 3.64
C ASN A 29 -2.87 12.14 4.94
N LEU A 30 -2.27 12.49 6.08
CA LEU A 30 -2.71 11.97 7.38
C LEU A 30 -4.14 12.39 7.69
N LYS A 31 -4.51 13.65 7.48
CA LYS A 31 -5.88 14.10 7.74
C LYS A 31 -6.89 13.33 6.88
N SER A 32 -6.56 13.06 5.62
CA SER A 32 -7.44 12.32 4.71
C SER A 32 -7.60 10.86 5.13
N VAL A 33 -6.52 10.20 5.53
CA VAL A 33 -6.53 8.79 5.95
C VAL A 33 -7.20 8.63 7.32
N LEU A 34 -6.91 9.51 8.27
CA LEU A 34 -7.33 9.35 9.67
C LEU A 34 -8.79 9.73 9.93
N ARG A 35 -9.40 10.53 9.05
CA ARG A 35 -10.84 10.88 9.13
C ARG A 35 -11.78 9.68 9.02
N GLU A 36 -11.30 8.57 8.46
CA GLU A 36 -12.06 7.32 8.42
C GLU A 36 -12.27 6.72 9.81
N PHE A 37 -11.35 6.99 10.75
CA PHE A 37 -11.39 6.44 12.12
C PHE A 37 -12.01 7.43 13.11
N ASP A 38 -11.72 8.72 12.93
CA ASP A 38 -12.22 9.79 13.79
C ASP A 38 -12.52 11.04 12.93
N PRO A 39 -13.80 11.36 12.68
CA PRO A 39 -14.18 12.53 11.89
C PRO A 39 -13.65 13.86 12.44
N ASP A 40 -13.46 13.93 13.76
CA ASP A 40 -13.01 15.12 14.50
C ASP A 40 -11.49 15.11 14.79
N ILE A 41 -10.75 14.18 14.15
CA ILE A 41 -9.29 14.04 14.30
C ILE A 41 -8.56 15.38 14.12
N GLN A 42 -7.71 15.72 15.08
CA GLN A 42 -6.88 16.93 15.03
C GLN A 42 -5.46 16.57 14.62
N VAL A 43 -5.02 17.09 13.47
CA VAL A 43 -3.64 16.98 13.00
C VAL A 43 -3.01 18.37 13.03
N GLN A 44 -2.06 18.60 13.92
CA GLN A 44 -1.42 19.90 14.10
C GLN A 44 0.03 19.89 13.63
N LYS A 45 0.42 20.95 12.93
CA LYS A 45 1.80 21.15 12.46
C LYS A 45 2.65 21.79 13.56
N ALA A 46 3.67 21.07 14.01
CA ALA A 46 4.74 21.64 14.81
C ALA A 46 6.01 21.80 13.97
N TRP A 47 7.05 22.40 14.55
CA TRP A 47 8.30 22.67 13.83
C TRP A 47 8.95 21.40 13.26
N ASP A 48 9.07 20.34 14.06
CA ASP A 48 9.80 19.10 13.75
C ASP A 48 8.94 17.83 13.76
N LYS A 49 7.63 17.98 13.95
CA LYS A 49 6.67 16.87 14.10
C LYS A 49 5.27 17.27 13.66
N LEU A 50 4.41 16.28 13.45
CA LEU A 50 2.96 16.47 13.51
C LEU A 50 2.45 15.91 14.84
N LEU A 51 1.49 16.59 15.44
CA LEU A 51 0.72 16.09 16.58
C LEU A 51 -0.61 15.59 16.04
N VAL A 52 -0.97 14.37 16.40
CA VAL A 52 -2.27 13.78 16.08
C VAL A 52 -2.99 13.54 17.38
N GLU A 53 -4.17 14.14 17.53
CA GLU A 53 -5.03 13.97 18.71
C GLU A 53 -6.37 13.39 18.27
N THR A 54 -6.81 12.37 19.00
CA THR A 54 -8.06 11.65 18.74
C THR A 54 -8.83 11.43 20.04
N ALA A 55 -10.16 11.41 19.96
CA ALA A 55 -11.01 10.97 21.06
C ALA A 55 -11.26 9.45 21.06
N LEU A 56 -10.72 8.72 20.09
CA LEU A 56 -10.88 7.28 19.95
C LEU A 56 -10.28 6.54 21.15
N GLU A 57 -11.10 5.69 21.78
CA GLU A 57 -10.72 4.88 22.94
C GLU A 57 -10.74 3.37 22.66
N ASP A 58 -11.50 2.93 21.64
CA ASP A 58 -11.56 1.51 21.29
C ASP A 58 -10.18 0.98 20.86
N PRO A 59 -9.61 -0.01 21.58
CA PRO A 59 -8.26 -0.50 21.30
C PRO A 59 -8.07 -1.03 19.87
N ALA A 60 -9.09 -1.69 19.30
CA ALA A 60 -9.00 -2.24 17.95
C ALA A 60 -8.96 -1.13 16.89
N GLN A 61 -9.85 -0.13 16.98
CA GLN A 61 -9.81 1.03 16.08
C GLN A 61 -8.52 1.84 16.25
N VAL A 62 -8.02 2.01 17.48
CA VAL A 62 -6.74 2.69 17.72
C VAL A 62 -5.59 1.96 17.03
N GLN A 63 -5.54 0.63 17.12
CA GLN A 63 -4.51 -0.17 16.46
C GLN A 63 -4.57 -0.02 14.93
N ARG A 64 -5.77 -0.04 14.33
CA ARG A 64 -5.95 0.20 12.89
C ARG A 64 -5.51 1.61 12.48
N MET A 65 -5.84 2.62 13.28
CA MET A 65 -5.42 4.01 13.04
C MET A 65 -3.89 4.14 13.10
N VAL A 66 -3.24 3.48 14.06
CA VAL A 66 -1.77 3.42 14.14
C VAL A 66 -1.19 2.75 12.89
N GLU A 67 -1.75 1.64 12.44
CA GLU A 67 -1.30 0.96 11.23
C GLU A 67 -1.47 1.83 9.98
N ALA A 68 -2.57 2.58 9.86
CA ALA A 68 -2.78 3.54 8.79
C ALA A 68 -1.71 4.66 8.80
N MET A 69 -1.33 5.17 9.99
CA MET A 69 -0.21 6.10 10.11
C MET A 69 1.13 5.44 9.73
N ARG A 70 1.35 4.17 10.08
CA ARG A 70 2.59 3.45 9.73
C ARG A 70 2.73 3.24 8.22
N ASN A 71 1.61 3.04 7.52
CA ASN A 71 1.55 2.87 6.07
C ASN A 71 1.55 4.20 5.29
N THR A 72 1.53 5.35 5.98
CA THR A 72 1.63 6.66 5.35
C THR A 72 3.10 7.04 5.07
N ALA A 73 3.45 7.23 3.79
CA ALA A 73 4.77 7.65 3.37
C ALA A 73 5.14 9.06 3.89
N GLY A 74 6.40 9.27 4.25
CA GLY A 74 6.91 10.50 4.86
C GLY A 74 7.16 10.42 6.38
N ILE A 75 6.89 9.27 7.00
CA ILE A 75 6.93 9.10 8.46
C ILE A 75 8.05 8.14 8.86
N THR A 76 8.97 8.56 9.74
CA THR A 76 9.96 7.63 10.35
C THR A 76 9.35 6.85 11.49
N TYR A 77 8.66 7.56 12.40
CA TYR A 77 8.10 6.98 13.60
C TYR A 77 6.75 7.61 13.94
N VAL A 78 5.85 6.78 14.43
CA VAL A 78 4.61 7.19 15.12
C VAL A 78 4.82 6.85 16.59
N LEU A 79 4.75 7.85 17.45
CA LEU A 79 4.97 7.70 18.89
C LEU A 79 3.63 7.89 19.60
N GLU A 80 3.20 6.90 20.36
CA GLU A 80 2.12 7.07 21.34
C GLU A 80 2.66 7.86 22.51
N VAL A 81 2.03 9.00 22.84
CA VAL A 81 2.51 9.87 23.91
C VAL A 81 1.41 10.21 24.91
N VAL A 82 1.80 10.26 26.18
CA VAL A 82 1.02 10.92 27.22
C VAL A 82 1.63 12.30 27.46
N GLU A 83 0.86 13.33 27.12
CA GLU A 83 1.24 14.72 27.35
C GLU A 83 0.69 15.20 28.69
N CYS A 84 1.54 15.86 29.48
CA CYS A 84 1.12 16.53 30.70
C CYS A 84 1.95 17.81 30.93
N PRO A 85 1.43 18.77 31.73
CA PRO A 85 2.26 19.82 32.28
C PRO A 85 3.46 19.21 33.01
N LEU A 86 4.64 19.80 32.83
CA LEU A 86 5.86 19.36 33.48
C LEU A 86 5.69 19.46 35.01
N PRO A 87 5.70 18.33 35.75
CA PRO A 87 5.60 18.36 37.19
C PRO A 87 6.98 18.65 37.82
N ALA A 88 7.05 18.73 39.15
CA ALA A 88 8.33 18.76 39.84
C ALA A 88 9.12 17.46 39.56
N LEU A 89 10.45 17.52 39.66
CA LEU A 89 11.33 16.39 39.33
C LEU A 89 10.92 15.08 40.03
N ASP A 90 10.57 15.17 41.31
CA ASP A 90 10.21 14.00 42.12
C ASP A 90 8.84 13.41 41.73
N ASP A 91 7.95 14.24 41.19
CA ASP A 91 6.59 13.86 40.77
C ASP A 91 6.55 13.32 39.33
N ILE A 92 7.67 13.37 38.58
CA ILE A 92 7.72 12.83 37.21
C ILE A 92 7.36 11.34 37.21
N VAL A 93 7.81 10.59 38.22
CA VAL A 93 7.58 9.14 38.30
C VAL A 93 6.10 8.79 38.28
N ASP A 94 5.23 9.60 38.89
CA ASP A 94 3.79 9.36 38.96
C ASP A 94 3.13 9.34 37.59
N ARG A 95 3.74 10.01 36.61
CA ARG A 95 3.27 10.00 35.21
C ARG A 95 3.87 8.86 34.40
N VAL A 96 5.06 8.36 34.77
CA VAL A 96 5.78 7.33 34.03
C VAL A 96 5.39 5.92 34.46
N LEU A 97 5.19 5.72 35.77
CA LEU A 97 4.91 4.43 36.38
C LEU A 97 3.66 3.75 35.79
N PRO A 98 2.52 4.42 35.56
CA PRO A 98 1.34 3.76 34.98
C PRO A 98 1.56 3.26 33.56
N ILE A 99 2.47 3.89 32.81
CA ILE A 99 2.71 3.61 31.39
C ILE A 99 3.73 2.47 31.23
N TYR A 100 4.79 2.50 32.04
CA TYR A 100 5.92 1.56 31.92
C TYR A 100 5.92 0.47 32.97
N GLY A 101 5.35 0.71 34.15
CA GLY A 101 5.33 -0.24 35.27
C GLY A 101 4.90 -1.64 34.87
N PRO A 102 3.78 -1.84 34.12
CA PRO A 102 3.35 -3.17 33.68
C PRO A 102 4.34 -3.91 32.75
N ARG A 103 5.30 -3.21 32.15
CA ARG A 103 6.24 -3.77 31.14
C ARG A 103 7.60 -4.14 31.71
N LEU A 104 7.88 -3.72 32.94
CA LEU A 104 9.19 -3.84 33.58
C LEU A 104 9.44 -5.13 34.39
N PRO A 105 8.43 -5.87 34.92
CA PRO A 105 8.69 -7.07 35.71
C PRO A 105 9.61 -8.07 35.01
N GLY A 106 10.71 -8.44 35.67
CA GLY A 106 11.71 -9.39 35.13
C GLY A 106 12.51 -8.90 33.91
N LYS A 107 12.39 -7.63 33.53
CA LYS A 107 13.09 -7.03 32.38
C LYS A 107 14.18 -6.05 32.83
N THR A 108 15.22 -5.92 32.01
CA THR A 108 16.20 -4.85 32.14
C THR A 108 15.71 -3.59 31.44
N PHE A 109 16.01 -2.41 31.99
CA PHE A 109 15.55 -1.15 31.39
C PHE A 109 16.58 -0.03 31.44
N ALA A 110 16.36 1.01 30.65
CA ALA A 110 17.07 2.28 30.76
C ALA A 110 16.12 3.46 30.55
N VAL A 111 16.26 4.49 31.36
CA VAL A 111 15.55 5.76 31.18
C VAL A 111 16.36 6.66 30.26
N ARG A 112 15.69 7.31 29.31
CA ARG A 112 16.26 8.28 28.37
C ARG A 112 15.39 9.53 28.34
N CYS A 113 15.95 10.66 28.76
CA CYS A 113 15.26 11.93 28.77
C CYS A 113 15.88 12.90 27.77
N LYS A 114 15.06 13.45 26.87
CA LYS A 114 15.43 14.59 26.02
C LYS A 114 14.83 15.85 26.59
N ARG A 115 15.65 16.88 26.82
CA ARG A 115 15.23 18.14 27.43
C ARG A 115 15.51 19.33 26.51
N THR A 116 14.51 20.16 26.27
CA THR A 116 14.61 21.42 25.55
C THR A 116 14.00 22.55 26.39
N GLY A 117 14.77 23.60 26.69
CA GLY A 117 14.33 24.73 27.53
C GLY A 117 15.24 24.97 28.73
N ASN A 118 14.85 25.88 29.62
CA ASN A 118 15.58 26.22 30.85
C ASN A 118 14.89 25.60 32.07
N HIS A 119 15.62 24.81 32.85
CA HIS A 119 15.14 24.08 34.02
C HIS A 119 16.26 24.02 35.05
N ASP A 120 15.88 23.86 36.31
CA ASP A 120 16.73 23.67 37.49
C ASP A 120 17.34 22.26 37.61
N PHE A 121 16.94 21.33 36.73
CA PHE A 121 17.47 19.97 36.65
C PHE A 121 17.98 19.61 35.24
N THR A 122 18.87 18.62 35.18
CA THR A 122 19.39 18.06 33.93
C THR A 122 18.57 16.85 33.47
N SER A 123 18.75 16.43 32.21
CA SER A 123 18.15 15.17 31.73
C SER A 123 18.68 13.96 32.51
N VAL A 124 19.93 14.00 32.96
CA VAL A 124 20.54 12.94 33.76
C VAL A 124 19.88 12.84 35.14
N ASP A 125 19.49 13.97 35.74
CA ASP A 125 18.77 13.97 37.02
C ASP A 125 17.40 13.29 36.87
N VAL A 126 16.67 13.62 35.80
CA VAL A 126 15.40 12.93 35.47
C VAL A 126 15.62 11.43 35.26
N GLU A 127 16.63 11.04 34.49
CA GLU A 127 16.94 9.62 34.24
C GLU A 127 17.25 8.86 35.53
N ARG A 128 17.98 9.49 36.46
CA ARG A 128 18.33 8.90 37.77
C ARG A 128 17.12 8.81 38.69
N THR A 129 16.37 9.89 38.88
CA THR A 129 15.20 9.93 39.77
C THR A 129 14.13 8.93 39.33
N VAL A 130 13.75 8.99 38.05
CA VAL A 130 12.76 8.06 37.49
C VAL A 130 13.28 6.64 37.48
N GLY A 131 14.55 6.43 37.12
CA GLY A 131 15.16 5.10 37.08
C GLY A 131 15.20 4.42 38.45
N ALA A 132 15.58 5.16 39.50
CA ALA A 132 15.60 4.66 40.88
C ALA A 132 14.20 4.25 41.35
N ALA A 133 13.20 5.09 41.09
CA ALA A 133 11.84 4.84 41.51
C ALA A 133 11.20 3.65 40.76
N LEU A 134 11.41 3.53 39.45
CA LEU A 134 10.95 2.38 38.67
C LEU A 134 11.61 1.07 39.15
N LEU A 135 12.92 1.08 39.40
CA LEU A 135 13.62 -0.10 39.91
C LEU A 135 13.06 -0.57 41.26
N ALA A 136 12.70 0.36 42.13
CA ALA A 136 12.14 0.06 43.45
C ALA A 136 10.69 -0.47 43.40
N GLN A 137 9.90 -0.07 42.41
CA GLN A 137 8.43 -0.25 42.43
C GLN A 137 7.89 -1.30 41.43
N THR A 138 8.67 -1.75 40.44
CA THR A 138 8.12 -2.52 39.31
C THR A 138 8.65 -3.96 39.19
N GLY A 139 9.48 -4.42 40.13
CA GLY A 139 10.09 -5.76 40.06
C GLY A 139 10.99 -5.95 38.82
N ALA A 140 11.60 -4.87 38.33
CA ALA A 140 12.53 -4.93 37.21
C ALA A 140 13.77 -5.77 37.54
N ALA A 141 14.33 -6.47 36.56
CA ALA A 141 15.54 -7.28 36.76
C ALA A 141 16.78 -6.42 37.02
N GLY A 142 16.78 -5.17 36.55
CA GLY A 142 17.86 -4.22 36.78
C GLY A 142 17.93 -3.12 35.72
N VAL A 143 18.86 -2.18 35.92
CA VAL A 143 19.13 -1.10 34.96
C VAL A 143 20.26 -1.51 34.02
N LYS A 144 20.03 -1.42 32.70
CA LYS A 144 21.01 -1.77 31.66
C LYS A 144 21.08 -0.68 30.59
N LEU A 145 22.15 0.12 30.60
CA LEU A 145 22.26 1.29 29.72
C LEU A 145 22.47 0.98 28.23
N LYS A 146 22.98 -0.21 27.91
CA LYS A 146 23.23 -0.68 26.53
C LYS A 146 22.32 -1.87 26.24
N HIS A 147 21.54 -1.80 25.17
CA HIS A 147 20.58 -2.83 24.78
C HIS A 147 19.68 -3.31 25.95
N PRO A 148 18.91 -2.41 26.59
CA PRO A 148 17.89 -2.80 27.55
C PRO A 148 16.74 -3.55 26.86
N ASP A 149 16.02 -4.37 27.60
CA ASP A 149 14.78 -4.98 27.10
C ASP A 149 13.68 -3.90 26.93
N VAL A 150 13.67 -2.89 27.80
CA VAL A 150 12.72 -1.76 27.75
C VAL A 150 13.45 -0.43 27.83
N GLN A 151 13.21 0.46 26.86
CA GLN A 151 13.67 1.85 26.92
C GLN A 151 12.51 2.74 27.39
N VAL A 152 12.68 3.39 28.53
CA VAL A 152 11.73 4.37 29.08
C VAL A 152 12.08 5.74 28.51
N GLU A 153 11.26 6.26 27.61
CA GLU A 153 11.58 7.49 26.86
C GLU A 153 10.72 8.68 27.33
N LEU A 154 11.39 9.78 27.66
CA LEU A 154 10.79 11.04 28.10
C LEU A 154 11.26 12.19 27.21
N GLU A 155 10.36 13.09 26.82
CA GLU A 155 10.69 14.36 26.15
C GLU A 155 10.10 15.52 26.97
N ILE A 156 10.96 16.38 27.51
CA ILE A 156 10.58 17.61 28.21
C ILE A 156 10.85 18.79 27.28
N SER A 157 9.82 19.58 27.00
CA SER A 157 9.91 20.78 26.18
C SER A 157 9.24 21.95 26.90
N LYS A 158 10.06 22.90 27.37
CA LYS A 158 9.63 24.05 28.17
C LYS A 158 8.79 23.59 29.38
N LYS A 159 7.49 23.85 29.40
CA LYS A 159 6.59 23.52 30.53
C LYS A 159 5.77 22.25 30.30
N THR A 160 6.11 21.48 29.28
CA THR A 160 5.36 20.28 28.89
C THR A 160 6.26 19.06 28.90
N MET A 161 5.75 17.96 29.44
CA MET A 161 6.39 16.65 29.41
C MET A 161 5.58 15.68 28.55
N PHE A 162 6.30 14.89 27.75
CA PHE A 162 5.76 13.78 26.98
C PHE A 162 6.40 12.49 27.47
N VAL A 163 5.58 11.54 27.92
CA VAL A 163 6.01 10.17 28.16
C VAL A 163 5.71 9.38 26.90
N ILE A 164 6.74 8.84 26.25
CA ILE A 164 6.59 8.05 25.02
C ILE A 164 6.24 6.63 25.44
N GLY A 165 5.00 6.18 25.22
CA GLY A 165 4.57 4.84 25.61
C GLY A 165 5.03 3.76 24.62
N ARG A 166 4.66 3.93 23.35
CA ARG A 166 4.99 2.98 22.28
C ARG A 166 5.58 3.70 21.07
N ARG A 167 6.44 3.00 20.35
CA ARG A 167 7.12 3.49 19.17
C ARG A 167 6.89 2.55 18.01
N HIS A 168 6.26 3.08 16.98
CA HIS A 168 5.96 2.35 15.76
C HIS A 168 6.81 2.89 14.63
N ARG A 169 7.46 1.99 13.88
CA ARG A 169 8.21 2.38 12.68
C ARG A 169 7.21 2.68 11.56
N GLY A 170 7.35 3.86 10.95
CA GLY A 170 6.61 4.24 9.76
C GLY A 170 7.34 3.85 8.47
N LEU A 171 6.69 4.10 7.34
CA LEU A 171 7.15 3.70 6.02
C LEU A 171 8.48 4.36 5.59
N GLY A 172 8.79 5.54 6.11
CA GLY A 172 9.82 6.43 5.58
C GLY A 172 9.40 7.06 4.24
N GLY A 173 10.36 7.47 3.42
CA GLY A 173 10.08 8.02 2.09
C GLY A 173 9.51 9.45 2.10
N TYR A 174 8.77 9.82 1.05
CA TYR A 174 8.18 11.16 0.91
C TYR A 174 6.65 11.07 0.89
N PRO A 175 5.93 12.12 1.32
CA PRO A 175 4.48 12.15 1.30
C PRO A 175 3.93 11.94 -0.12
N VAL A 176 2.99 11.03 -0.30
CA VAL A 176 2.34 10.77 -1.59
C VAL A 176 1.72 12.06 -2.15
N GLY A 177 1.93 12.31 -3.44
CA GLY A 177 1.49 13.54 -4.12
C GLY A 177 2.44 14.72 -3.97
N SER A 178 3.59 14.55 -3.31
CA SER A 178 4.60 15.61 -3.19
C SER A 178 5.67 15.61 -4.30
N VAL A 179 5.69 14.54 -5.10
CA VAL A 179 6.52 14.34 -6.29
C VAL A 179 5.59 14.15 -7.48
N ASP A 180 6.08 14.50 -8.68
CA ASP A 180 5.38 14.41 -9.95
C ASP A 180 4.69 13.05 -10.17
N PRO A 181 3.57 13.02 -10.93
CA PRO A 181 2.85 11.79 -11.19
C PRO A 181 3.66 10.83 -12.05
N VAL A 182 3.35 9.54 -11.92
CA VAL A 182 3.93 8.47 -12.73
C VAL A 182 2.83 7.52 -13.20
N LEU A 183 3.02 6.88 -14.36
CA LEU A 183 2.10 5.88 -14.90
C LEU A 183 2.72 4.48 -14.74
N SER A 184 2.23 3.72 -13.78
CA SER A 184 2.76 2.39 -13.46
C SER A 184 2.04 1.30 -14.25
N LEU A 185 2.80 0.55 -15.04
CA LEU A 185 2.34 -0.63 -15.74
C LEU A 185 2.14 -1.74 -14.71
N ILE A 186 0.89 -1.91 -14.28
CA ILE A 186 0.48 -2.87 -13.27
C ILE A 186 0.02 -4.17 -13.92
N SER A 187 0.38 -5.28 -13.30
CA SER A 187 -0.03 -6.63 -13.65
C SER A 187 -0.32 -7.39 -12.35
N GLY A 188 -0.87 -8.60 -12.46
CA GLY A 188 -1.15 -9.42 -11.28
C GLY A 188 0.05 -10.26 -10.82
N GLY A 189 1.27 -10.01 -11.32
CA GLY A 189 2.49 -10.69 -10.86
C GLY A 189 3.08 -10.07 -9.58
N PHE A 190 4.20 -10.60 -9.10
CA PHE A 190 4.89 -10.09 -7.89
C PHE A 190 5.55 -8.72 -8.11
N ASP A 191 6.07 -8.48 -9.30
CA ASP A 191 7.06 -7.42 -9.51
C ASP A 191 6.41 -6.02 -9.66
N SER A 192 5.36 -5.91 -10.49
CA SER A 192 4.73 -4.61 -10.78
C SER A 192 3.98 -3.99 -9.59
N PRO A 193 3.35 -4.75 -8.67
CA PRO A 193 2.79 -4.18 -7.44
C PRO A 193 3.89 -3.65 -6.51
N VAL A 194 5.02 -4.36 -6.40
CA VAL A 194 6.17 -3.90 -5.62
C VAL A 194 6.77 -2.63 -6.22
N ALA A 195 6.93 -2.57 -7.55
CA ALA A 195 7.41 -1.35 -8.21
C ALA A 195 6.48 -0.15 -7.96
N SER A 196 5.16 -0.37 -8.04
CA SER A 196 4.14 0.65 -7.76
C SER A 196 4.17 1.11 -6.30
N TYR A 197 4.35 0.18 -5.35
CA TYR A 197 4.54 0.51 -3.94
C TYR A 197 5.80 1.37 -3.71
N LEU A 198 6.92 1.05 -4.36
CA LEU A 198 8.18 1.79 -4.22
C LEU A 198 8.06 3.24 -4.73
N THR A 199 7.30 3.48 -5.80
CA THR A 199 7.05 4.84 -6.30
C THR A 199 6.11 5.62 -5.38
N MET A 200 5.03 4.99 -4.87
CA MET A 200 4.17 5.57 -3.84
C MET A 200 4.97 5.95 -2.59
N LYS A 201 5.84 5.07 -2.10
CA LYS A 201 6.74 5.34 -0.97
C LYS A 201 7.69 6.51 -1.24
N ARG A 202 8.08 6.73 -2.49
CA ARG A 202 8.88 7.89 -2.91
C ARG A 202 8.07 9.17 -3.12
N GLY A 203 6.79 9.17 -2.78
CA GLY A 203 5.93 10.35 -2.81
C GLY A 203 5.30 10.64 -4.17
N MET A 204 5.51 9.78 -5.17
CA MET A 204 4.97 9.94 -6.51
C MET A 204 3.48 9.62 -6.52
N ARG A 205 2.69 10.44 -7.23
CA ARG A 205 1.28 10.13 -7.48
C ARG A 205 1.20 9.05 -8.56
N THR A 206 1.02 7.80 -8.14
CA THR A 206 1.10 6.62 -9.02
C THR A 206 -0.27 6.32 -9.63
N HIS A 207 -0.42 6.56 -10.92
CA HIS A 207 -1.54 6.08 -11.74
C HIS A 207 -1.24 4.65 -12.21
N PHE A 208 -2.27 3.87 -12.49
CA PHE A 208 -2.15 2.47 -12.88
C PHE A 208 -2.58 2.28 -14.34
N LEU A 209 -1.75 1.61 -15.12
CA LEU A 209 -2.02 1.18 -16.49
C LEU A 209 -1.96 -0.35 -16.55
N PHE A 210 -3.07 -0.96 -16.91
CA PHE A 210 -3.23 -2.38 -17.08
C PHE A 210 -3.47 -2.72 -18.55
N PHE A 211 -2.77 -3.74 -19.05
CA PHE A 211 -2.98 -4.30 -20.38
C PHE A 211 -3.74 -5.62 -20.23
N ASN A 212 -5.00 -5.63 -20.69
CA ASN A 212 -5.84 -6.80 -20.57
C ASN A 212 -5.50 -7.84 -21.65
N LEU A 213 -4.87 -8.92 -21.21
CA LEU A 213 -4.47 -10.06 -22.05
C LEU A 213 -5.36 -11.29 -21.80
N GLY A 214 -6.20 -11.23 -20.77
CA GLY A 214 -6.81 -12.41 -20.15
C GLY A 214 -8.31 -12.27 -19.92
N GLY A 215 -8.94 -11.26 -20.52
CA GLY A 215 -10.35 -10.96 -20.34
C GLY A 215 -10.69 -10.49 -18.91
N ARG A 216 -11.93 -10.76 -18.50
CA ARG A 216 -12.52 -10.15 -17.30
C ARG A 216 -11.85 -10.59 -15.99
N ASP A 217 -11.53 -11.87 -15.85
CA ASP A 217 -10.94 -12.42 -14.62
C ASP A 217 -9.57 -11.79 -14.34
N HIS A 218 -8.78 -11.60 -15.39
CA HIS A 218 -7.48 -10.93 -15.31
C HIS A 218 -7.64 -9.46 -14.90
N GLU A 219 -8.61 -8.75 -15.50
CA GLU A 219 -8.88 -7.35 -15.16
C GLU A 219 -9.31 -7.17 -13.71
N ILE A 220 -10.22 -8.03 -13.23
CA ILE A 220 -10.69 -8.03 -11.83
C ILE A 220 -9.50 -8.23 -10.88
N GLY A 221 -8.70 -9.28 -11.10
CA GLY A 221 -7.52 -9.56 -10.26
C GLY A 221 -6.52 -8.39 -10.20
N VAL A 222 -6.30 -7.68 -11.31
CA VAL A 222 -5.39 -6.53 -11.32
C VAL A 222 -6.01 -5.27 -10.70
N LYS A 223 -7.31 -5.04 -10.91
CA LYS A 223 -8.07 -3.97 -10.23
C LYS A 223 -7.97 -4.13 -8.71
N GLU A 224 -8.08 -5.35 -8.20
CA GLU A 224 -7.97 -5.67 -6.77
C GLU A 224 -6.60 -5.27 -6.20
N VAL A 225 -5.51 -5.69 -6.86
CA VAL A 225 -4.15 -5.37 -6.42
C VAL A 225 -3.92 -3.85 -6.42
N ALA A 226 -4.35 -3.16 -7.48
CA ALA A 226 -4.21 -1.72 -7.58
C ALA A 226 -5.03 -0.99 -6.50
N LEU A 227 -6.26 -1.42 -6.26
CA LEU A 227 -7.13 -0.85 -5.23
C LEU A 227 -6.55 -1.09 -3.83
N TYR A 228 -6.05 -2.29 -3.54
CA TYR A 228 -5.40 -2.62 -2.28
C TYR A 228 -4.20 -1.70 -1.99
N LEU A 229 -3.29 -1.58 -2.96
CA LEU A 229 -2.13 -0.67 -2.84
C LEU A 229 -2.58 0.78 -2.62
N TRP A 230 -3.59 1.24 -3.35
CA TRP A 230 -4.11 2.59 -3.21
C TRP A 230 -4.78 2.85 -1.86
N GLN A 231 -5.59 1.91 -1.36
CA GLN A 231 -6.25 2.04 -0.05
C GLN A 231 -5.22 2.03 1.08
N LYS A 232 -4.22 1.15 1.01
CA LYS A 232 -3.23 0.96 2.08
C LYS A 232 -2.13 2.02 2.08
N TYR A 233 -1.63 2.41 0.90
CA TYR A 233 -0.45 3.29 0.77
C TYR A 233 -0.72 4.59 0.00
N GLY A 234 -1.82 4.67 -0.77
CA GLY A 234 -2.12 5.77 -1.69
C GLY A 234 -2.67 7.04 -1.03
N CYS A 235 -2.98 7.02 0.27
CA CYS A 235 -3.44 8.19 1.04
C CYS A 235 -4.64 8.93 0.41
N ASN A 236 -5.60 8.18 -0.17
CA ASN A 236 -6.78 8.69 -0.86
C ASN A 236 -6.48 9.69 -2.01
N GLN A 237 -5.28 9.62 -2.61
CA GLN A 237 -4.92 10.47 -3.74
C GLN A 237 -5.80 10.16 -4.95
N ARG A 238 -6.16 11.19 -5.72
CA ARG A 238 -6.95 11.01 -6.94
C ARG A 238 -6.05 10.46 -8.04
N VAL A 239 -6.15 9.17 -8.31
CA VAL A 239 -5.40 8.46 -9.35
C VAL A 239 -6.34 7.71 -10.28
N LEU A 240 -5.82 7.41 -11.48
CA LEU A 240 -6.55 6.68 -12.51
C LEU A 240 -6.10 5.22 -12.51
N PHE A 241 -7.04 4.33 -12.79
CA PHE A 241 -6.83 2.99 -13.29
C PHE A 241 -7.23 2.99 -14.76
N ILE A 242 -6.30 2.62 -15.64
CA ILE A 242 -6.48 2.65 -17.08
C ILE A 242 -6.36 1.22 -17.58
N SER A 243 -7.41 0.72 -18.22
CA SER A 243 -7.45 -0.64 -18.78
C SER A 243 -7.38 -0.54 -20.30
N VAL A 244 -6.45 -1.25 -20.93
CA VAL A 244 -6.29 -1.29 -22.39
C VAL A 244 -6.55 -2.72 -22.87
N PRO A 245 -7.56 -2.95 -23.74
CA PRO A 245 -7.77 -4.27 -24.32
C PRO A 245 -6.60 -4.64 -25.23
N PHE A 246 -5.99 -5.81 -25.00
CA PHE A 246 -4.76 -6.23 -25.67
C PHE A 246 -4.87 -7.63 -26.29
N GLU A 247 -6.05 -8.24 -26.27
CA GLU A 247 -6.32 -9.55 -26.84
C GLU A 247 -6.06 -9.59 -28.35
N GLU A 248 -6.53 -8.59 -29.11
CA GLU A 248 -6.25 -8.46 -30.55
C GLU A 248 -4.76 -8.29 -30.84
N VAL A 249 -4.05 -7.52 -30.00
CA VAL A 249 -2.61 -7.31 -30.14
C VAL A 249 -1.87 -8.65 -29.97
N VAL A 250 -2.23 -9.44 -28.97
CA VAL A 250 -1.64 -10.76 -28.75
C VAL A 250 -1.95 -11.71 -29.90
N ALA A 251 -3.20 -11.74 -30.37
CA ALA A 251 -3.61 -12.59 -31.49
C ALA A 251 -2.81 -12.28 -32.77
N GLU A 252 -2.57 -11.00 -33.06
CA GLU A 252 -1.75 -10.60 -34.19
C GLU A 252 -0.28 -11.01 -34.02
N LEU A 253 0.29 -10.83 -32.82
CA LEU A 253 1.66 -11.25 -32.55
C LEU A 253 1.85 -12.76 -32.77
N LEU A 254 0.91 -13.57 -32.29
CA LEU A 254 0.93 -15.03 -32.46
C LEU A 254 0.83 -15.47 -33.93
N THR A 255 0.26 -14.65 -34.81
CA THR A 255 0.06 -15.00 -36.23
C THR A 255 1.13 -14.43 -37.16
N ARG A 256 1.74 -13.29 -36.82
CA ARG A 256 2.66 -12.56 -37.73
C ARG A 256 4.11 -12.53 -37.30
N VAL A 257 4.40 -12.74 -36.02
CA VAL A 257 5.73 -12.52 -35.44
C VAL A 257 6.38 -13.84 -35.07
N GLN A 258 7.70 -13.95 -35.31
CA GLN A 258 8.46 -15.12 -34.90
C GLN A 258 8.49 -15.29 -33.37
N ASP A 259 8.25 -16.53 -32.91
CA ASP A 259 8.17 -16.89 -31.48
C ASP A 259 9.26 -16.27 -30.61
N SER A 260 10.51 -16.40 -31.05
CA SER A 260 11.69 -15.93 -30.29
C SER A 260 11.75 -14.42 -30.08
N GLN A 261 11.03 -13.61 -30.86
CA GLN A 261 11.00 -12.13 -30.74
C GLN A 261 9.71 -11.61 -30.08
N MET A 262 8.67 -12.44 -29.95
CA MET A 262 7.33 -12.02 -29.49
C MET A 262 7.38 -11.27 -28.16
N GLY A 263 8.11 -11.78 -27.16
CA GLY A 263 8.18 -11.14 -25.84
C GLY A 263 8.78 -9.73 -25.86
N VAL A 264 9.76 -9.47 -26.73
CA VAL A 264 10.37 -8.13 -26.88
C VAL A 264 9.42 -7.21 -27.64
N ILE A 265 8.76 -7.71 -28.68
CA ILE A 265 7.83 -6.92 -29.50
C ILE A 265 6.55 -6.59 -28.71
N LEU A 266 5.98 -7.52 -27.95
CA LEU A 266 4.84 -7.24 -27.08
C LEU A 266 5.15 -6.09 -26.12
N LYS A 267 6.28 -6.16 -25.42
CA LYS A 267 6.69 -5.11 -24.47
C LYS A 267 6.88 -3.77 -25.18
N ARG A 268 7.40 -3.76 -26.40
CA ARG A 268 7.49 -2.55 -27.23
C ARG A 268 6.09 -2.01 -27.57
N MET A 269 5.12 -2.85 -27.93
CA MET A 269 3.74 -2.41 -28.17
C MET A 269 3.07 -1.85 -26.92
N MET A 270 3.24 -2.51 -25.77
CA MET A 270 2.79 -2.01 -24.48
C MET A 270 3.41 -0.64 -24.17
N LEU A 271 4.73 -0.50 -24.35
CA LEU A 271 5.41 0.75 -24.04
C LEU A 271 5.01 1.89 -24.99
N ARG A 272 4.76 1.63 -26.28
CA ARG A 272 4.21 2.62 -27.22
C ARG A 272 2.85 3.16 -26.78
N VAL A 273 1.96 2.27 -26.35
CA VAL A 273 0.63 2.65 -25.86
C VAL A 273 0.74 3.41 -24.55
N ALA A 274 1.55 2.92 -23.62
CA ALA A 274 1.80 3.57 -22.34
C ALA A 274 2.35 4.99 -22.51
N ASP A 275 3.31 5.18 -23.41
CA ASP A 275 3.92 6.47 -23.72
C ASP A 275 2.91 7.48 -24.30
N ARG A 276 2.02 7.04 -25.18
CA ARG A 276 0.91 7.89 -25.70
C ARG A 276 -0.06 8.28 -24.59
N ILE A 277 -0.47 7.32 -23.76
CA ILE A 277 -1.36 7.58 -22.61
C ILE A 277 -0.70 8.52 -21.60
N ALA A 278 0.60 8.35 -21.34
CA ALA A 278 1.34 9.21 -20.43
C ALA A 278 1.41 10.65 -20.95
N ARG A 279 1.69 10.84 -22.26
CA ARG A 279 1.67 12.16 -22.90
C ARG A 279 0.29 12.83 -22.84
N ASP A 280 -0.78 12.09 -23.11
CA ASP A 280 -2.17 12.59 -22.98
C ASP A 280 -2.50 13.07 -21.56
N LEU A 281 -1.85 12.49 -20.55
CA LEU A 281 -2.07 12.80 -19.13
C LEU A 281 -1.04 13.77 -18.55
N GLU A 282 -0.12 14.29 -19.39
CA GLU A 282 1.01 15.12 -18.96
C GLU A 282 1.86 14.45 -17.86
N ILE A 283 2.13 13.16 -18.03
CA ILE A 283 2.96 12.34 -17.15
C ILE A 283 4.30 12.06 -17.84
N ASP A 284 5.39 12.52 -17.22
CA ASP A 284 6.74 12.41 -17.80
C ASP A 284 7.38 11.02 -17.67
N ALA A 285 6.85 10.17 -16.78
CA ALA A 285 7.48 8.90 -16.43
C ALA A 285 6.53 7.70 -16.38
N LEU A 286 7.01 6.60 -16.98
CA LEU A 286 6.43 5.26 -16.91
C LEU A 286 7.13 4.46 -15.82
N VAL A 287 6.44 3.52 -15.18
CA VAL A 287 7.02 2.63 -14.16
C VAL A 287 6.77 1.18 -14.57
N THR A 288 7.80 0.34 -14.50
CA THR A 288 7.68 -1.10 -14.73
C THR A 288 8.32 -1.90 -13.60
N GLY A 289 7.83 -3.12 -13.41
CA GLY A 289 8.41 -4.10 -12.46
C GLY A 289 9.60 -4.88 -13.03
N GLU A 290 10.24 -4.45 -14.12
CA GLU A 290 11.30 -5.25 -14.73
C GLU A 290 12.60 -5.27 -13.90
N ALA A 291 13.15 -6.47 -13.69
CA ALA A 291 14.45 -6.68 -13.07
C ALA A 291 15.44 -7.32 -14.06
N VAL A 292 16.70 -6.90 -14.04
CA VAL A 292 17.69 -7.41 -14.99
C VAL A 292 17.98 -8.89 -14.71
N ALA A 293 18.00 -9.68 -15.78
CA ALA A 293 18.33 -11.11 -15.77
C ALA A 293 17.39 -12.00 -14.93
N GLN A 294 16.20 -11.50 -14.54
CA GLN A 294 15.17 -12.33 -13.90
C GLN A 294 14.51 -13.29 -14.90
N VAL A 295 14.22 -12.81 -16.11
CA VAL A 295 13.74 -13.63 -17.23
C VAL A 295 14.55 -13.35 -18.49
N SER A 296 14.54 -14.30 -19.42
CA SER A 296 15.22 -14.22 -20.72
C SER A 296 14.86 -12.99 -21.55
N SER A 297 13.65 -12.44 -21.39
CA SER A 297 13.23 -11.20 -22.05
C SER A 297 13.77 -9.92 -21.40
N GLN A 298 14.35 -9.98 -20.19
CA GLN A 298 14.81 -8.83 -19.39
C GLN A 298 16.34 -8.78 -19.26
N THR A 299 17.07 -9.04 -20.35
CA THR A 299 18.50 -8.72 -20.40
C THR A 299 18.70 -7.22 -20.62
N VAL A 300 19.83 -6.67 -20.19
CA VAL A 300 20.17 -5.24 -20.43
C VAL A 300 20.02 -4.87 -21.90
N ARG A 301 20.43 -5.77 -22.81
CA ARG A 301 20.27 -5.54 -24.25
C ARG A 301 18.80 -5.45 -24.66
N ASN A 302 17.97 -6.39 -24.20
CA ASN A 302 16.55 -6.40 -24.55
C ASN A 302 15.82 -5.20 -23.97
N LEU A 303 16.09 -4.83 -22.71
CA LEU A 303 15.52 -3.64 -22.08
C LEU A 303 15.89 -2.37 -22.84
N ALA A 304 17.15 -2.25 -23.27
CA ALA A 304 17.59 -1.12 -24.08
C ALA A 304 16.84 -1.05 -25.42
N VAL A 305 16.62 -2.18 -26.12
CA VAL A 305 15.79 -2.12 -27.34
C VAL A 305 14.32 -1.89 -27.01
N ILE A 306 13.78 -2.38 -25.90
CA ILE A 306 12.40 -2.08 -25.51
C ILE A 306 12.21 -0.57 -25.30
N ASP A 307 13.14 0.09 -24.63
CA ASP A 307 13.06 1.53 -24.32
C ASP A 307 13.07 2.43 -25.56
N GLU A 308 13.65 2.01 -26.69
CA GLU A 308 13.74 2.83 -27.92
C GLU A 308 12.38 3.26 -28.51
N VAL A 309 11.25 2.71 -28.03
CA VAL A 309 9.91 3.08 -28.51
C VAL A 309 9.18 4.10 -27.64
N SER A 310 9.81 4.55 -26.56
CA SER A 310 9.25 5.53 -25.62
C SER A 310 10.14 6.76 -25.56
N GLU A 311 9.50 7.93 -25.47
CA GLU A 311 10.14 9.22 -25.20
C GLU A 311 10.08 9.56 -23.70
N SER A 312 9.10 9.01 -22.98
CA SER A 312 8.97 9.11 -21.52
C SER A 312 10.08 8.41 -20.74
N LEU A 313 10.36 8.89 -19.53
CA LEU A 313 11.32 8.25 -18.62
C LEU A 313 10.77 6.91 -18.11
N VAL A 314 11.43 5.80 -18.43
CA VAL A 314 11.04 4.47 -17.91
C VAL A 314 11.78 4.18 -16.59
N LEU A 315 11.06 4.32 -15.48
CA LEU A 315 11.54 3.98 -14.14
C LEU A 315 11.42 2.48 -13.89
N ARG A 316 12.51 1.86 -13.43
CA ARG A 316 12.58 0.43 -13.06
C ARG A 316 13.05 0.28 -11.61
N PRO A 317 12.18 0.46 -10.60
CA PRO A 317 12.58 0.40 -9.20
C PRO A 317 13.27 -0.92 -8.80
N LEU A 318 13.02 -2.00 -9.55
CA LEU A 318 13.51 -3.36 -9.29
C LEU A 318 14.69 -3.77 -10.18
N VAL A 319 15.24 -2.86 -10.98
CA VAL A 319 16.22 -3.18 -12.04
C VAL A 319 17.42 -4.02 -11.57
N ALA A 320 17.84 -3.83 -10.31
CA ALA A 320 18.97 -4.52 -9.69
C ALA A 320 18.58 -5.37 -8.47
N SER A 321 17.29 -5.63 -8.28
CA SER A 321 16.78 -6.48 -7.21
C SER A 321 16.81 -7.95 -7.60
N ASP A 322 17.05 -8.84 -6.65
CA ASP A 322 16.85 -10.26 -6.85
C ASP A 322 15.37 -10.66 -6.61
N LYS A 323 15.01 -11.86 -7.09
CA LYS A 323 13.63 -12.37 -7.00
C LYS A 323 13.19 -12.58 -5.54
N GLU A 324 14.11 -12.99 -4.66
CA GLU A 324 13.77 -13.26 -3.26
C GLU A 324 13.46 -11.98 -2.49
N ASP A 325 14.19 -10.90 -2.74
CA ASP A 325 13.93 -9.56 -2.23
C ASP A 325 12.56 -9.06 -2.69
N ILE A 326 12.23 -9.25 -3.98
CA ILE A 326 10.95 -8.85 -4.54
C ILE A 326 9.81 -9.62 -3.86
N VAL A 327 9.90 -10.95 -3.77
CA VAL A 327 8.88 -11.79 -3.12
C VAL A 327 8.73 -11.46 -1.64
N ARG A 328 9.85 -11.27 -0.93
CA ARG A 328 9.85 -10.86 0.48
C ARG A 328 9.17 -9.51 0.67
N LEU A 329 9.43 -8.55 -0.21
CA LEU A 329 8.78 -7.24 -0.16
C LEU A 329 7.29 -7.34 -0.52
N ALA A 330 6.93 -8.13 -1.54
CA ALA A 330 5.53 -8.39 -1.90
C ALA A 330 4.75 -8.98 -0.72
N ASN A 331 5.31 -9.96 -0.02
CA ASN A 331 4.71 -10.52 1.19
C ASN A 331 4.61 -9.46 2.31
N ALA A 332 5.66 -8.68 2.53
CA ALA A 332 5.68 -7.65 3.57
C ALA A 332 4.66 -6.50 3.33
N ILE A 333 4.33 -6.20 2.08
CA ILE A 333 3.31 -5.20 1.73
C ILE A 333 1.91 -5.81 1.57
N GLY A 334 1.81 -7.14 1.55
CA GLY A 334 0.56 -7.90 1.42
C GLY A 334 0.16 -8.24 -0.01
N THR A 335 0.95 -7.91 -1.04
CA THR A 335 0.62 -8.22 -2.45
C THR A 335 1.04 -9.63 -2.89
N GLY A 336 1.81 -10.35 -2.07
CA GLY A 336 2.32 -11.68 -2.44
C GLY A 336 1.24 -12.73 -2.67
N GLU A 337 0.20 -12.75 -1.83
CA GLU A 337 -0.93 -13.68 -1.97
C GLU A 337 -1.74 -13.42 -3.25
N PHE A 338 -1.90 -12.15 -3.63
CA PHE A 338 -2.56 -11.79 -4.89
C PHE A 338 -1.81 -12.38 -6.08
N ALA A 339 -0.49 -12.21 -6.08
CA ALA A 339 0.37 -12.67 -7.17
C ALA A 339 0.44 -14.19 -7.27
N ALA A 340 0.39 -14.90 -6.13
CA ALA A 340 0.39 -16.36 -6.11
C ALA A 340 -0.88 -16.98 -6.71
N ASN A 341 -2.01 -16.28 -6.67
CA ASN A 341 -3.29 -16.76 -7.17
C ASN A 341 -3.62 -16.28 -8.59
N MET A 342 -2.76 -15.46 -9.21
CA MET A 342 -2.98 -14.95 -10.55
C MET A 342 -2.35 -15.84 -11.63
N PRO A 343 -3.08 -16.19 -12.71
CA PRO A 343 -2.49 -16.88 -13.84
C PRO A 343 -1.38 -16.06 -14.52
N GLU A 344 -0.31 -16.72 -14.98
CA GLU A 344 0.76 -16.08 -15.72
C GLU A 344 0.40 -15.85 -17.21
N TYR A 345 -0.35 -14.78 -17.50
CA TYR A 345 -0.79 -14.47 -18.87
C TYR A 345 0.38 -14.13 -19.83
N CYS A 346 1.37 -13.36 -19.38
CA CYS A 346 2.53 -12.99 -20.20
C CYS A 346 3.51 -14.16 -20.46
N GLY A 347 3.45 -15.24 -19.68
CA GLY A 347 4.33 -16.40 -19.83
C GLY A 347 3.97 -17.27 -21.04
N VAL A 348 2.68 -17.32 -21.38
CA VAL A 348 2.11 -18.20 -22.43
C VAL A 348 2.68 -17.90 -23.82
N ILE A 349 3.10 -16.67 -24.06
CA ILE A 349 3.58 -16.16 -25.36
C ILE A 349 5.11 -16.23 -25.52
N SER A 350 5.84 -16.79 -24.54
CA SER A 350 7.31 -16.75 -24.53
C SER A 350 7.92 -18.11 -24.86
N VAL A 351 7.72 -18.59 -26.09
CA VAL A 351 8.36 -19.82 -26.60
C VAL A 351 9.79 -19.50 -27.09
N ASN A 352 10.80 -20.10 -26.46
CA ASN A 352 12.24 -19.90 -26.77
C ASN A 352 12.66 -18.42 -26.95
N PRO A 353 12.42 -17.55 -25.95
CA PRO A 353 12.67 -16.12 -26.04
C PRO A 353 14.14 -15.78 -26.29
N THR A 354 14.37 -14.81 -27.16
CA THR A 354 15.69 -14.26 -27.44
C THR A 354 16.26 -13.54 -26.21
N THR A 355 17.45 -13.96 -25.77
CA THR A 355 18.20 -13.31 -24.68
C THR A 355 19.00 -12.09 -25.14
N ARG A 356 19.23 -11.95 -26.45
CA ARG A 356 19.98 -10.83 -27.04
C ARG A 356 19.35 -10.36 -28.34
N ALA A 357 18.38 -9.46 -28.22
CA ALA A 357 17.67 -8.90 -29.36
C ALA A 357 18.60 -8.09 -30.27
N ARG A 358 18.53 -8.37 -31.58
CA ARG A 358 19.12 -7.55 -32.63
C ARG A 358 18.07 -6.56 -33.10
N LEU A 359 18.36 -5.27 -32.96
CA LEU A 359 17.41 -4.20 -33.23
C LEU A 359 16.87 -4.28 -34.66
N ASP A 360 17.73 -4.52 -35.66
CA ASP A 360 17.30 -4.63 -37.06
C ASP A 360 16.29 -5.78 -37.27
N ARG A 361 16.48 -6.89 -36.55
CA ARG A 361 15.55 -8.03 -36.59
C ARG A 361 14.24 -7.70 -35.91
N VAL A 362 14.28 -7.03 -34.75
CA VAL A 362 13.07 -6.57 -34.05
C VAL A 362 12.28 -5.62 -34.94
N ARG A 363 12.92 -4.62 -35.56
CA ARG A 363 12.27 -3.67 -36.48
C ARG A 363 11.69 -4.36 -37.71
N ALA A 364 12.38 -5.36 -38.27
CA ALA A 364 11.89 -6.12 -39.43
C ALA A 364 10.67 -6.98 -39.09
N GLU A 365 10.62 -7.58 -37.90
CA GLU A 365 9.46 -8.33 -37.42
C GLU A 365 8.31 -7.39 -37.04
N GLU A 366 8.59 -6.25 -36.41
CA GLU A 366 7.58 -5.21 -36.12
C GLU A 366 6.93 -4.65 -37.38
N ALA A 367 7.66 -4.53 -38.49
CA ALA A 367 7.10 -4.08 -39.75
C ALA A 367 6.02 -5.03 -40.33
N ARG A 368 5.91 -6.26 -39.80
CA ARG A 368 4.84 -7.21 -40.14
C ARG A 368 3.60 -7.07 -39.27
N PHE A 369 3.71 -6.36 -38.15
CA PHE A 369 2.60 -6.11 -37.24
C PHE A 369 1.75 -4.95 -37.77
N ASP A 370 0.43 -5.13 -37.82
CA ASP A 370 -0.49 -4.07 -38.21
C ASP A 370 -0.69 -3.06 -37.06
N MET A 371 -0.15 -1.86 -37.23
CA MET A 371 -0.22 -0.79 -36.23
C MET A 371 -1.64 -0.26 -36.01
N GLU A 372 -2.58 -0.46 -36.95
CA GLU A 372 -3.98 -0.09 -36.74
C GLU A 372 -4.61 -0.86 -35.58
N ILE A 373 -4.14 -2.09 -35.31
CA ILE A 373 -4.57 -2.88 -34.15
C ILE A 373 -4.19 -2.18 -32.85
N LEU A 374 -3.00 -1.57 -32.80
CA LEU A 374 -2.54 -0.83 -31.63
C LEU A 374 -3.35 0.45 -31.43
N ASP A 375 -3.72 1.13 -32.52
CA ASP A 375 -4.58 2.32 -32.47
C ASP A 375 -6.00 1.97 -31.98
N ARG A 376 -6.56 0.83 -32.43
CA ARG A 376 -7.84 0.33 -31.90
C ARG A 376 -7.76 -0.04 -30.42
N ALA A 377 -6.70 -0.70 -29.99
CA ALA A 377 -6.46 -1.03 -28.58
C ALA A 377 -6.42 0.24 -27.71
N LEU A 378 -5.68 1.27 -28.17
CA LEU A 378 -5.64 2.56 -27.48
C LEU A 378 -7.00 3.27 -27.47
N ALA A 379 -7.74 3.26 -28.58
CA ALA A 379 -9.07 3.85 -28.67
C ALA A 379 -10.10 3.14 -27.77
N GLY A 380 -9.91 1.84 -27.55
CA GLY A 380 -10.70 1.03 -26.63
C GLY A 380 -10.30 1.15 -25.16
N ALA A 381 -9.30 1.97 -24.81
CA ALA A 381 -8.84 2.11 -23.44
C ALA A 381 -9.89 2.78 -22.56
N THR A 382 -10.17 2.19 -21.39
CA THR A 382 -11.05 2.78 -20.38
C THR A 382 -10.22 3.48 -19.29
N ARG A 383 -10.74 4.59 -18.77
CA ARG A 383 -10.07 5.42 -17.76
C ARG A 383 -11.02 5.64 -16.58
N THR A 384 -10.71 5.01 -15.46
CA THR A 384 -11.57 5.03 -14.28
C THR A 384 -10.81 5.64 -13.12
N ARG A 385 -11.48 6.45 -12.30
CA ARG A 385 -10.85 6.84 -11.04
C ARG A 385 -10.83 5.63 -10.10
N ILE A 386 -9.70 5.40 -9.44
CA ILE A 386 -9.53 4.19 -8.63
C ILE A 386 -10.56 4.08 -7.50
N ASP A 387 -11.03 5.21 -6.96
CA ASP A 387 -12.05 5.26 -5.91
C ASP A 387 -13.46 4.93 -6.40
N ARG A 388 -13.65 4.82 -7.72
CA ARG A 388 -14.91 4.50 -8.40
C ARG A 388 -14.89 3.18 -9.16
N LEU A 389 -13.85 2.36 -9.00
CA LEU A 389 -13.75 1.08 -9.72
C LEU A 389 -14.98 0.19 -9.54
N ALA A 390 -15.55 0.15 -8.33
CA ALA A 390 -16.76 -0.64 -8.08
C ALA A 390 -18.02 -0.09 -8.77
N GLU A 391 -18.07 1.21 -9.11
CA GLU A 391 -19.27 1.81 -9.73
C GLU A 391 -19.45 1.39 -11.19
N GLU A 392 -18.35 1.14 -11.92
CA GLU A 392 -18.41 0.69 -13.31
C GLU A 392 -18.97 -0.73 -13.45
N ASP A 393 -18.58 -1.63 -12.56
CA ASP A 393 -18.97 -3.04 -12.65
C ASP A 393 -20.42 -3.26 -12.18
N ILE A 394 -20.96 -2.42 -11.26
CA ILE A 394 -22.37 -2.45 -10.85
C ILE A 394 -23.31 -2.07 -12.01
N GLN A 395 -22.88 -1.21 -12.94
CA GLN A 395 -23.72 -0.86 -14.09
C GLN A 395 -23.97 -2.05 -15.03
N ARG A 396 -23.16 -3.13 -14.93
CA ARG A 396 -23.33 -4.35 -15.72
C ARG A 396 -24.22 -5.40 -15.05
N THR A 397 -24.30 -5.39 -13.71
CA THR A 397 -25.10 -6.36 -12.94
C THR A 397 -25.64 -5.72 -11.67
N GLU A 398 -26.96 -5.69 -11.49
CA GLU A 398 -27.59 -5.19 -10.25
C GLU A 398 -27.31 -6.14 -9.08
N VAL A 399 -26.42 -5.73 -8.19
CA VAL A 399 -26.15 -6.42 -6.92
C VAL A 399 -26.73 -5.62 -5.77
N GLU A 400 -27.56 -6.28 -4.96
CA GLU A 400 -28.17 -5.65 -3.79
C GLU A 400 -27.13 -5.45 -2.65
N VAL A 401 -27.10 -4.23 -2.10
CA VAL A 401 -26.24 -3.85 -0.97
C VAL A 401 -27.12 -3.64 0.27
N LEU A 402 -26.84 -4.38 1.34
CA LEU A 402 -27.62 -4.37 2.58
C LEU A 402 -26.72 -4.02 3.78
N SER A 403 -27.25 -3.21 4.70
CA SER A 403 -26.57 -2.84 5.96
C SER A 403 -26.81 -3.83 7.10
N VAL A 404 -27.71 -4.81 6.90
CA VAL A 404 -28.05 -5.82 7.90
C VAL A 404 -27.93 -7.21 7.26
N PRO A 405 -27.35 -8.21 7.97
CA PRO A 405 -27.31 -9.58 7.48
C PRO A 405 -28.72 -10.17 7.35
N LEU A 406 -28.97 -10.97 6.31
CA LEU A 406 -30.22 -11.72 6.17
C LEU A 406 -30.24 -12.93 7.13
N ALA A 407 -31.44 -13.32 7.59
CA ALA A 407 -31.59 -14.38 8.59
C ALA A 407 -31.04 -15.75 8.15
N GLU A 408 -31.16 -16.08 6.87
CA GLU A 408 -30.69 -17.35 6.28
C GLU A 408 -29.59 -17.07 5.22
N CYS A 409 -28.53 -16.39 5.64
CA CYS A 409 -27.37 -16.15 4.79
C CYS A 409 -26.07 -16.64 5.43
N VAL A 410 -25.05 -16.77 4.58
CA VAL A 410 -23.66 -16.90 4.99
C VAL A 410 -22.93 -15.63 4.57
N ILE A 411 -22.30 -14.93 5.51
CA ILE A 411 -21.40 -13.84 5.16
C ILE A 411 -20.08 -14.46 4.71
N ILE A 412 -19.58 -14.02 3.55
CA ILE A 412 -18.21 -14.32 3.14
C ILE A 412 -17.38 -13.08 3.42
N ASP A 413 -16.50 -13.17 4.42
CA ASP A 413 -15.50 -12.13 4.68
C ASP A 413 -14.39 -12.29 3.65
N ILE A 414 -14.33 -11.33 2.72
CA ILE A 414 -13.40 -11.34 1.61
C ILE A 414 -12.18 -10.46 1.87
N ARG A 415 -12.01 -9.88 3.06
CA ARG A 415 -10.84 -9.05 3.38
C ARG A 415 -9.54 -9.87 3.38
N HIS A 416 -8.42 -9.16 3.25
CA HIS A 416 -7.10 -9.76 3.44
C HIS A 416 -6.96 -10.28 4.89
N PRO A 417 -6.27 -11.42 5.13
CA PRO A 417 -6.09 -11.97 6.48
C PRO A 417 -5.61 -10.94 7.52
N ASP A 418 -4.61 -10.12 7.19
CA ASP A 418 -4.15 -9.03 8.07
C ASP A 418 -5.28 -8.09 8.54
N GLU A 419 -6.25 -7.77 7.68
CA GLU A 419 -7.35 -6.88 8.04
C GLU A 419 -8.40 -7.58 8.91
N GLU A 420 -8.62 -8.88 8.66
CA GLU A 420 -9.52 -9.71 9.46
C GLU A 420 -8.95 -9.95 10.86
N GLU A 421 -7.66 -10.27 10.97
CA GLU A 421 -6.98 -10.44 12.25
C GLU A 421 -6.99 -9.15 13.10
N LEU A 422 -6.86 -7.98 12.45
CA LEU A 422 -6.92 -6.68 13.11
C LEU A 422 -8.34 -6.28 13.53
N ALA A 423 -9.36 -6.72 12.81
CA ALA A 423 -10.76 -6.42 13.11
C ALA A 423 -11.69 -7.56 12.68
N PRO A 424 -11.82 -8.61 13.51
CA PRO A 424 -12.72 -9.72 13.22
C PRO A 424 -14.16 -9.26 13.08
N LEU A 425 -14.90 -9.84 12.15
CA LEU A 425 -16.31 -9.51 11.97
C LEU A 425 -17.16 -10.25 13.03
N ASP A 426 -17.82 -9.49 13.91
CA ASP A 426 -18.72 -10.02 14.93
C ASP A 426 -20.19 -9.86 14.50
N VAL A 427 -20.80 -10.95 14.07
CA VAL A 427 -22.17 -11.01 13.54
C VAL A 427 -22.84 -12.32 13.94
N HIS A 428 -24.16 -12.31 14.07
CA HIS A 428 -24.93 -13.48 14.52
C HIS A 428 -25.18 -14.55 13.44
N VAL A 429 -24.72 -14.32 12.20
CA VAL A 429 -24.86 -15.26 11.07
C VAL A 429 -23.53 -15.99 10.82
N PRO A 430 -23.54 -17.17 10.18
CA PRO A 430 -22.31 -17.87 9.82
C PRO A 430 -21.39 -17.00 8.94
N VAL A 431 -20.10 -16.95 9.29
CA VAL A 431 -19.06 -16.23 8.53
C VAL A 431 -18.07 -17.23 7.95
N ALA A 432 -17.97 -17.25 6.62
CA ALA A 432 -16.91 -17.95 5.89
C ALA A 432 -15.76 -16.98 5.60
N LYS A 433 -14.55 -17.32 6.05
CA LYS A 433 -13.34 -16.55 5.77
C LYS A 433 -12.75 -17.00 4.44
N ILE A 434 -13.09 -16.28 3.37
CA ILE A 434 -12.58 -16.56 2.03
C ILE A 434 -12.04 -15.24 1.48
N PRO A 435 -10.74 -14.95 1.68
CA PRO A 435 -10.12 -13.76 1.13
C PRO A 435 -10.41 -13.67 -0.36
N PHE A 436 -10.61 -12.45 -0.85
CA PHE A 436 -11.10 -12.19 -2.20
C PHE A 436 -10.27 -12.90 -3.29
N TYR A 437 -8.95 -13.02 -3.12
CA TYR A 437 -8.04 -13.70 -4.05
C TYR A 437 -8.23 -15.22 -4.13
N GLN A 438 -8.93 -15.82 -3.18
CA GLN A 438 -9.36 -17.24 -3.21
C GLN A 438 -10.85 -17.39 -3.57
N LEU A 439 -11.58 -16.29 -3.71
CA LEU A 439 -13.04 -16.33 -3.83
C LEU A 439 -13.46 -17.04 -5.11
N HIS A 440 -12.87 -16.70 -6.25
CA HIS A 440 -13.22 -17.30 -7.54
C HIS A 440 -12.88 -18.79 -7.60
N SER A 441 -11.72 -19.21 -7.09
CA SER A 441 -11.33 -20.62 -7.07
C SER A 441 -12.21 -21.47 -6.15
N LYS A 442 -12.67 -20.88 -5.03
CA LYS A 442 -13.59 -21.54 -4.09
C LYS A 442 -15.06 -21.40 -4.46
N ALA A 443 -15.42 -20.48 -5.35
CA ALA A 443 -16.80 -20.23 -5.77
C ALA A 443 -17.47 -21.47 -6.36
N ALA A 444 -16.71 -22.31 -7.08
CA ALA A 444 -17.21 -23.57 -7.63
C ALA A 444 -17.70 -24.58 -6.57
N GLY A 445 -17.23 -24.45 -5.32
CA GLY A 445 -17.67 -25.28 -4.20
C GLY A 445 -18.82 -24.69 -3.39
N LEU A 446 -19.29 -23.48 -3.72
CA LEU A 446 -20.38 -22.82 -3.02
C LEU A 446 -21.74 -23.34 -3.53
N SER A 447 -22.70 -23.51 -2.61
CA SER A 447 -24.02 -24.02 -2.93
C SER A 447 -24.86 -22.94 -3.62
N PRO A 448 -25.42 -23.17 -4.82
CA PRO A 448 -26.26 -22.20 -5.51
C PRO A 448 -27.54 -21.82 -4.74
N ASP A 449 -27.99 -22.67 -3.82
CA ASP A 449 -29.22 -22.47 -3.04
C ASP A 449 -28.99 -21.57 -1.81
N THR A 450 -27.74 -21.34 -1.42
CA THR A 450 -27.39 -20.51 -0.26
C THR A 450 -27.29 -19.04 -0.66
N THR A 451 -27.82 -18.14 0.17
CA THR A 451 -27.60 -16.70 -0.01
C THR A 451 -26.27 -16.30 0.61
N TYR A 452 -25.35 -15.77 -0.20
CA TYR A 452 -24.04 -15.29 0.25
C TYR A 452 -24.01 -13.77 0.28
N MET A 453 -23.48 -13.20 1.37
CA MET A 453 -23.28 -11.76 1.49
C MET A 453 -21.78 -11.44 1.60
N LEU A 454 -21.19 -10.79 0.60
CA LEU A 454 -19.76 -10.47 0.59
C LEU A 454 -19.45 -9.25 1.46
N TYR A 455 -18.42 -9.33 2.29
CA TYR A 455 -17.98 -8.26 3.19
C TYR A 455 -16.49 -7.90 3.00
N CYS A 456 -16.20 -6.61 2.82
CA CYS A 456 -14.83 -6.10 2.69
C CYS A 456 -14.57 -4.80 3.48
N GLY A 457 -15.42 -4.47 4.45
CA GLY A 457 -15.38 -3.18 5.17
C GLY A 457 -15.94 -2.02 4.34
N LYS A 458 -15.24 -1.56 3.29
CA LYS A 458 -15.65 -0.39 2.47
C LYS A 458 -16.70 -0.69 1.39
N GLY A 459 -17.05 -1.96 1.21
CA GLY A 459 -18.00 -2.43 0.19
C GLY A 459 -17.51 -2.39 -1.26
N VAL A 460 -16.37 -1.74 -1.56
CA VAL A 460 -15.85 -1.61 -2.94
C VAL A 460 -15.49 -2.98 -3.54
N MET A 461 -14.66 -3.77 -2.85
CA MET A 461 -14.28 -5.11 -3.29
C MET A 461 -15.50 -6.05 -3.31
N SER A 462 -16.35 -5.99 -2.29
CA SER A 462 -17.57 -6.81 -2.23
C SER A 462 -18.45 -6.60 -3.45
N ARG A 463 -18.62 -5.35 -3.91
CA ARG A 463 -19.43 -5.04 -5.10
C ARG A 463 -18.79 -5.56 -6.38
N LEU A 464 -17.47 -5.39 -6.53
CA LEU A 464 -16.70 -5.89 -7.67
C LEU A 464 -16.88 -7.40 -7.83
N HIS A 465 -16.63 -8.15 -6.76
CA HIS A 465 -16.71 -9.61 -6.76
C HIS A 465 -18.14 -10.13 -6.86
N ALA A 466 -19.10 -9.48 -6.20
CA ALA A 466 -20.48 -9.93 -6.24
C ALA A 466 -21.06 -9.87 -7.65
N SER A 467 -20.79 -8.78 -8.40
CA SER A 467 -21.23 -8.67 -9.80
C SER A 467 -20.66 -9.82 -10.63
N HIS A 468 -19.37 -10.10 -10.48
CA HIS A 468 -18.71 -11.15 -11.23
C HIS A 468 -19.18 -12.57 -10.85
N LEU A 469 -19.43 -12.86 -9.57
CA LEU A 469 -19.98 -14.15 -9.14
C LEU A 469 -21.39 -14.38 -9.68
N VAL A 470 -22.24 -13.34 -9.73
CA VAL A 470 -23.59 -13.42 -10.29
C VAL A 470 -23.55 -13.76 -11.77
N GLU A 471 -22.69 -13.07 -12.54
CA GLU A 471 -22.51 -13.37 -13.96
C GLU A 471 -21.91 -14.76 -14.22
N SER A 472 -21.03 -15.23 -13.33
CA SER A 472 -20.41 -16.56 -13.40
C SER A 472 -21.36 -17.69 -12.97
N GLY A 473 -22.64 -17.38 -12.71
CA GLY A 473 -23.69 -18.37 -12.48
C GLY A 473 -24.04 -18.63 -11.01
N LEU A 474 -23.60 -17.80 -10.06
CA LEU A 474 -24.00 -17.86 -8.66
C LEU A 474 -25.06 -16.77 -8.34
N PRO A 475 -26.37 -17.06 -8.46
CA PRO A 475 -27.39 -16.01 -8.53
C PRO A 475 -27.72 -15.33 -7.20
N ARG A 476 -27.41 -15.96 -6.06
CA ARG A 476 -27.80 -15.49 -4.72
C ARG A 476 -26.66 -14.80 -3.97
N VAL A 477 -25.94 -13.90 -4.65
CA VAL A 477 -24.86 -13.11 -4.04
C VAL A 477 -25.31 -11.67 -3.83
N LYS A 478 -25.13 -11.17 -2.60
CA LYS A 478 -25.40 -9.79 -2.19
C LYS A 478 -24.16 -9.20 -1.52
N VAL A 479 -24.19 -7.90 -1.20
CA VAL A 479 -23.12 -7.23 -0.46
C VAL A 479 -23.59 -6.85 0.93
N TYR A 480 -22.79 -7.19 1.94
CA TYR A 480 -22.94 -6.68 3.29
C TYR A 480 -22.06 -5.44 3.48
N ALA A 481 -22.67 -4.29 3.76
CA ALA A 481 -22.00 -3.02 4.02
C ALA A 481 -22.62 -2.37 5.28
N PRO A 482 -22.18 -2.81 6.48
CA PRO A 482 -22.72 -2.32 7.75
C PRO A 482 -22.52 -0.83 8.01
#